data_AF-A0A5J4LPE5-F1
#
_entry.id   AF-A0A5J4LPE5-F1
#
_cell.length_a   1.000
_cell.length_b   1.000
_cell.length_c   1.000
_cell.angle_alpha   90.00
_cell.angle_beta   90.00
_cell.angle_gamma   90.00
#
_symmetry.space_group_name_H-M   'P 1'
#
loop_
_entity.id
_entity.type
_entity.pdbx_description
1 polymer ?
#
loop_
_entity_poly.entity_id
_entity_poly.type
_entity_poly.pdbx_seq_one_letter_code
_entity_poly.pdbx_strand_id
1 'polypeptide(L)'
;MALTVEPSLKTAAPSSGTAAADLSVRSRLTGLNAFLLSGLTLWLGLVTLNNLTDFGTNRALIARMLTMTDLVHDPVRGNGLEWKAMPESFATPALIGVIVYEVAAVALLAWAAVGMVRRARGARTGIATTRRANLALGVFVGLFLIFLSGGMWFGYWIYIGAAQQVHFTGLIIGLLAALLVNLPSVTGAQREQ
;
A
#
# COMPACT_ATOMS: atom_id res chain seq x y z
N MET A 1 17.45 52.32 -38.22
CA MET A 1 16.55 51.65 -37.27
C MET A 1 15.81 50.55 -38.03
N ALA A 2 16.43 49.37 -38.15
CA ALA A 2 15.88 48.23 -38.87
C ALA A 2 15.16 47.32 -37.86
N LEU A 3 13.86 47.12 -38.06
CA LEU A 3 13.03 46.21 -37.27
C LEU A 3 13.27 44.78 -37.77
N THR A 4 13.99 43.98 -36.98
CA THR A 4 14.10 42.53 -37.18
C THR A 4 12.81 41.87 -36.73
N VAL A 5 12.11 41.25 -37.67
CA VAL A 5 10.93 40.40 -37.44
C VAL A 5 11.39 39.05 -36.92
N GLU A 6 10.98 38.67 -35.71
CA GLU A 6 11.23 37.32 -35.18
C GLU A 6 10.37 36.27 -35.91
N PRO A 7 10.91 35.09 -36.26
CA PRO A 7 10.14 34.04 -36.90
C PRO A 7 9.20 33.37 -35.90
N SER A 8 7.91 33.31 -36.23
CA SER A 8 6.91 32.60 -35.44
C SER A 8 7.30 31.13 -35.27
N LEU A 9 7.51 30.70 -34.03
CA LEU A 9 7.67 29.29 -33.67
C LEU A 9 6.37 28.54 -34.01
N LYS A 10 6.33 27.95 -35.21
CA LYS A 10 5.33 26.92 -35.56
C LYS A 10 5.49 25.77 -34.57
N THR A 11 4.53 25.64 -33.68
CA THR A 11 4.40 24.48 -32.80
C THR A 11 4.20 23.25 -33.70
N ALA A 12 5.26 22.47 -33.90
CA ALA A 12 5.19 21.26 -34.70
C ALA A 12 4.20 20.29 -34.03
N ALA A 13 3.14 19.93 -34.75
CA ALA A 13 2.22 18.91 -34.29
C ALA A 13 2.99 17.59 -34.08
N PRO A 14 2.76 16.87 -32.96
CA PRO A 14 3.45 15.61 -32.70
C PRO A 14 3.20 14.63 -33.86
N SER A 15 4.26 13.97 -34.33
CA SER A 15 4.14 12.96 -35.37
C SER A 15 3.28 11.79 -34.89
N SER A 16 2.49 11.22 -35.79
CA SER A 16 1.51 10.15 -35.50
C SER A 16 2.11 8.94 -34.74
N GLY A 17 3.40 8.67 -34.91
CA GLY A 17 4.13 7.62 -34.20
C GLY A 17 4.30 7.87 -32.70
N THR A 18 4.49 9.12 -32.27
CA THR A 18 4.67 9.47 -30.84
C THR A 18 3.37 9.29 -30.05
N ALA A 19 2.23 9.63 -30.66
CA ALA A 19 0.92 9.47 -30.04
C ALA A 19 0.54 7.98 -29.84
N ALA A 20 0.83 7.13 -30.81
CA ALA A 20 0.57 5.69 -30.73
C ALA A 20 1.42 5.00 -29.65
N ALA A 21 2.70 5.38 -29.52
CA ALA A 21 3.59 4.87 -28.48
C ALA A 21 3.10 5.25 -27.08
N ASP A 22 2.69 6.51 -26.87
CA ASP A 22 2.14 6.99 -25.59
C ASP A 22 0.89 6.18 -25.20
N LEU A 23 -0.08 6.02 -26.11
CA LEU A 23 -1.29 5.21 -25.87
C LEU A 23 -0.97 3.77 -25.44
N SER A 24 0.03 3.14 -26.07
CA SER A 24 0.46 1.77 -25.73
C SER A 24 1.05 1.67 -24.31
N VAL A 25 1.88 2.64 -23.92
CA VAL A 25 2.48 2.71 -22.58
C VAL A 25 1.40 2.94 -21.52
N ARG A 26 0.47 3.86 -21.77
CA ARG A 26 -0.66 4.13 -20.87
C ARG A 26 -1.55 2.90 -20.67
N SER A 27 -1.84 2.16 -21.75
CA SER A 27 -2.62 0.93 -21.67
C SER A 27 -1.93 -0.15 -20.83
N ARG A 28 -0.61 -0.33 -21.01
CA ARG A 28 0.18 -1.32 -20.26
C ARG A 28 0.26 -0.99 -18.77
N LEU A 29 0.54 0.27 -18.43
CA LEU A 29 0.64 0.70 -17.02
C LEU A 29 -0.70 0.64 -16.30
N THR A 30 -1.80 0.97 -17.00
CA THR A 30 -3.14 0.83 -16.44
C THR A 30 -3.49 -0.65 -16.18
N GLY A 31 -3.15 -1.55 -17.11
CA GLY A 31 -3.30 -2.99 -16.91
C GLY A 31 -2.48 -3.50 -15.72
N LEU A 32 -1.23 -3.04 -15.58
CA LEU A 32 -0.36 -3.39 -14.45
C LEU A 32 -0.94 -2.89 -13.12
N ASN A 33 -1.43 -1.65 -13.05
CA ASN A 33 -2.09 -1.13 -11.85
C ASN A 33 -3.33 -1.94 -11.46
N ALA A 34 -4.14 -2.33 -12.45
CA ALA A 34 -5.30 -3.19 -12.22
C ALA A 34 -4.90 -4.56 -11.66
N PHE A 35 -3.86 -5.17 -12.23
CA PHE A 35 -3.32 -6.44 -11.75
C PHE A 35 -2.78 -6.31 -10.31
N LEU A 36 -1.94 -5.31 -10.04
CA LEU A 36 -1.33 -5.11 -8.73
C LEU A 36 -2.36 -4.85 -7.64
N LEU A 37 -3.31 -3.93 -7.86
CA LEU A 37 -4.35 -3.64 -6.85
C LEU A 37 -5.26 -4.84 -6.60
N SER A 38 -5.58 -5.63 -7.64
CA SER A 38 -6.34 -6.87 -7.47
C SER A 38 -5.54 -7.90 -6.68
N GLY A 39 -4.25 -8.07 -6.99
CA GLY A 39 -3.36 -8.96 -6.26
C GLY A 39 -3.21 -8.57 -4.78
N LEU A 40 -3.02 -7.29 -4.49
CA LEU A 40 -2.97 -6.77 -3.12
C LEU A 40 -4.28 -6.98 -2.37
N THR A 41 -5.42 -6.77 -3.04
CA THR A 41 -6.75 -7.03 -2.46
C THR A 41 -6.88 -8.50 -2.05
N LEU A 42 -6.54 -9.42 -2.95
CA LEU A 42 -6.64 -10.85 -2.68
C LEU A 42 -5.65 -11.30 -1.60
N TRP A 43 -4.41 -10.84 -1.69
CA TRP A 43 -3.37 -11.18 -0.72
C TRP A 43 -3.74 -10.69 0.68
N LEU A 44 -4.12 -9.42 0.85
CA LEU A 44 -4.54 -8.91 2.15
C LEU A 44 -5.83 -9.57 2.62
N GLY A 45 -6.77 -9.86 1.70
CA GLY A 45 -7.98 -10.60 2.01
C GLY A 45 -7.70 -12.00 2.58
N LEU A 46 -6.69 -12.70 2.07
CA LEU A 46 -6.23 -13.97 2.64
C LEU A 46 -5.61 -13.79 4.02
N VAL A 47 -4.83 -12.73 4.25
CA VAL A 47 -4.30 -12.39 5.58
C VAL A 47 -5.44 -12.16 6.57
N THR A 48 -6.44 -11.35 6.20
CA THR A 48 -7.62 -11.09 7.02
C THR A 48 -8.40 -12.36 7.31
N LEU A 49 -8.58 -13.22 6.30
CA LEU A 49 -9.28 -14.49 6.46
C LEU A 49 -8.52 -15.38 7.45
N ASN A 50 -7.20 -15.48 7.33
CA ASN A 50 -6.38 -16.25 8.27
C ASN A 50 -6.50 -15.73 9.71
N ASN A 51 -6.51 -14.40 9.90
CA ASN A 51 -6.72 -13.79 11.22
C ASN A 51 -8.12 -14.09 11.80
N LEU A 52 -9.13 -14.22 10.96
CA LEU A 52 -10.49 -14.60 11.37
C LEU A 52 -10.61 -16.10 11.68
N THR A 53 -10.05 -16.96 10.83
CA THR A 53 -10.20 -18.41 10.94
C THR A 53 -9.28 -19.02 11.98
N ASP A 54 -8.09 -18.46 12.18
CA ASP A 54 -7.11 -18.88 13.18
C ASP A 54 -6.85 -17.77 14.20
N PHE A 55 -7.94 -17.29 14.80
CA PHE A 55 -7.89 -16.19 15.77
C PHE A 55 -7.03 -16.52 17.00
N GLY A 56 -7.07 -17.77 17.47
CA GLY A 56 -6.34 -18.22 18.66
C GLY A 56 -4.83 -18.08 18.51
N THR A 57 -4.28 -18.55 17.38
CA THR A 57 -2.84 -18.45 17.08
C THR A 57 -2.41 -16.99 16.96
N ASN A 58 -3.15 -16.18 16.20
CA ASN A 58 -2.81 -14.77 16.00
C ASN A 58 -2.93 -13.95 17.30
N ARG A 59 -3.91 -14.26 18.15
CA ARG A 59 -4.02 -13.66 19.49
C ARG A 59 -2.81 -14.00 20.34
N ALA A 60 -2.37 -15.26 20.34
CA ALA A 60 -1.20 -15.69 21.11
C ALA A 60 0.09 -15.00 20.63
N LEU A 61 0.25 -14.79 19.32
CA LEU A 61 1.38 -14.03 18.77
C LEU A 61 1.38 -12.57 19.21
N ILE A 62 0.22 -11.90 19.17
CA ILE A 62 0.08 -10.52 19.65
C ILE A 62 0.31 -10.47 21.17
N ALA A 63 -0.24 -11.41 21.93
CA ALA A 63 -0.03 -11.50 23.37
C ALA A 63 1.46 -11.57 23.70
N ARG A 64 2.19 -12.52 23.08
CA ARG A 64 3.63 -12.71 23.28
C ARG A 64 4.45 -11.46 22.96
N MET A 65 4.05 -10.69 21.93
CA MET A 65 4.64 -9.40 21.60
C MET A 65 4.33 -8.34 22.67
N LEU A 66 3.06 -8.17 23.06
CA LEU A 66 2.62 -7.16 24.02
C LEU A 66 3.21 -7.38 25.40
N THR A 67 3.22 -8.63 25.89
CA THR A 67 3.81 -9.01 27.17
C THR A 67 5.33 -9.04 27.13
N MET A 68 5.92 -8.95 25.94
CA MET A 68 7.36 -9.02 25.69
C MET A 68 7.98 -10.28 26.32
N THR A 69 7.24 -11.39 26.37
CA THR A 69 7.63 -12.59 27.12
C THR A 69 8.99 -13.14 26.67
N ASP A 70 9.29 -13.11 25.37
CA ASP A 70 10.60 -13.57 24.85
C ASP A 70 11.76 -12.68 25.28
N LEU A 71 11.48 -11.39 25.48
CA LEU A 71 12.48 -10.41 25.86
C LEU A 71 12.81 -10.53 27.34
N VAL A 72 11.78 -10.63 28.18
CA VAL A 72 11.90 -10.76 29.64
C VAL A 72 12.68 -12.00 30.04
N HIS A 73 12.61 -13.07 29.24
CA HIS A 73 13.33 -14.32 29.50
C HIS A 73 14.69 -14.43 28.78
N ASP A 74 15.10 -13.44 27.98
CA ASP A 74 16.42 -13.46 27.36
C ASP A 74 17.46 -12.80 28.28
N PRO A 75 18.55 -13.50 28.65
CA PRO A 75 19.54 -12.97 29.57
C PRO A 75 20.50 -11.95 28.94
N VAL A 76 20.42 -11.71 27.62
CA VAL A 76 21.43 -10.97 26.86
C VAL A 76 20.83 -9.79 26.07
N ARG A 77 19.68 -9.97 25.41
CA ARG A 77 19.19 -8.99 24.43
C ARG A 77 17.89 -8.35 24.88
N GLY A 78 17.90 -7.02 24.85
CA GLY A 78 16.69 -6.19 24.87
C GLY A 78 16.05 -5.95 26.24
N ASN A 79 16.70 -6.38 27.31
CA ASN A 79 16.24 -6.25 28.70
C ASN A 79 15.95 -4.78 29.09
N GLY A 80 16.62 -3.82 28.45
CA GLY A 80 16.33 -2.39 28.61
C GLY A 80 14.98 -1.90 28.06
N LEU A 81 14.21 -2.76 27.39
CA LEU A 81 12.90 -2.43 26.82
C LEU A 81 11.73 -3.03 27.60
N GLU A 82 11.97 -3.89 28.60
CA GLU A 82 10.93 -4.65 29.32
C GLU A 82 9.86 -3.76 29.98
N TRP A 83 10.23 -2.53 30.36
CA TRP A 83 9.32 -1.54 30.94
C TRP A 83 8.14 -1.16 30.03
N LYS A 84 8.23 -1.48 28.73
CA LYS A 84 7.19 -1.23 27.73
C LYS A 84 6.12 -2.32 27.67
N ALA A 85 6.30 -3.43 28.39
CA ALA A 85 5.40 -4.56 28.37
C ALA A 85 3.98 -4.16 28.78
N MET A 86 2.99 -4.77 28.13
CA MET A 86 1.57 -4.55 28.38
C MET A 86 0.89 -5.84 28.84
N PRO A 87 -0.20 -5.74 29.63
CA PRO A 87 -0.97 -6.91 30.04
C PRO A 87 -1.52 -7.72 28.86
N GLU A 88 -1.60 -9.04 29.01
CA GLU A 88 -2.17 -9.95 28.00
C GLU A 88 -3.62 -9.60 27.63
N SER A 89 -4.38 -8.98 28.54
CA SER A 89 -5.76 -8.56 28.31
C SER A 89 -5.92 -7.62 27.11
N PHE A 90 -4.85 -6.95 26.68
CA PHE A 90 -4.84 -6.11 25.47
C PHE A 90 -4.73 -6.89 24.16
N ALA A 91 -4.37 -8.18 24.17
CA ALA A 91 -4.14 -8.96 22.96
C ALA A 91 -5.41 -9.13 22.11
N THR A 92 -6.53 -9.47 22.75
CA THR A 92 -7.82 -9.62 22.07
C THR A 92 -8.30 -8.32 21.40
N PRO A 93 -8.40 -7.16 22.11
CA PRO A 93 -8.82 -5.92 21.47
C PRO A 93 -7.82 -5.44 20.41
N ALA A 94 -6.51 -5.68 20.59
CA ALA A 94 -5.51 -5.37 19.58
C ALA A 94 -5.73 -6.18 18.28
N LEU A 95 -5.95 -7.50 18.38
CA LEU A 95 -6.22 -8.34 17.22
C LEU A 95 -7.53 -7.93 16.52
N ILE A 96 -8.58 -7.63 17.28
CA ILE A 96 -9.84 -7.12 16.71
C ILE A 96 -9.59 -5.81 15.95
N GLY A 97 -8.81 -4.89 16.53
CA GLY A 97 -8.43 -3.63 15.88
C GLY A 97 -7.68 -3.85 14.56
N VAL A 98 -6.75 -4.81 14.54
CA VAL A 98 -6.04 -5.23 13.31
C VAL A 98 -7.03 -5.75 12.28
N ILE A 99 -7.89 -6.69 12.63
CA ILE A 99 -8.87 -7.28 11.69
C ILE A 99 -9.80 -6.22 11.12
N VAL A 100 -10.32 -5.31 11.95
CA VAL A 100 -11.17 -4.20 11.48
C VAL A 100 -10.44 -3.31 10.49
N TYR A 101 -9.17 -2.98 10.78
CA TYR A 101 -8.32 -2.21 9.87
C TYR A 101 -8.11 -2.95 8.55
N GLU A 102 -7.78 -4.24 8.61
CA GLU A 102 -7.55 -5.07 7.44
C GLU A 102 -8.81 -5.19 6.58
N VAL A 103 -9.99 -5.44 7.17
CA VAL A 103 -11.27 -5.49 6.44
C VAL A 103 -11.53 -4.16 5.72
N ALA A 104 -11.31 -3.02 6.38
CA ALA A 104 -11.47 -1.71 5.77
C ALA A 104 -10.48 -1.50 4.61
N ALA A 105 -9.21 -1.89 4.80
CA ALA A 105 -8.19 -1.81 3.76
C ALA A 105 -8.52 -2.70 2.55
N VAL A 106 -8.96 -3.94 2.78
CA VAL A 106 -9.40 -4.87 1.72
C VAL A 106 -10.58 -4.30 0.94
N ALA A 107 -11.58 -3.74 1.63
CA ALA A 107 -12.74 -3.14 0.97
C ALA A 107 -12.35 -1.95 0.09
N LEU A 108 -11.46 -1.08 0.58
CA LEU A 108 -10.95 0.06 -0.19
C LEU A 108 -10.09 -0.38 -1.39
N LEU A 109 -9.22 -1.39 -1.19
CA LEU A 109 -8.40 -1.95 -2.26
C LEU A 109 -9.27 -2.61 -3.34
N ALA A 110 -10.30 -3.37 -2.94
CA ALA A 110 -11.26 -3.98 -3.88
C ALA A 110 -11.97 -2.90 -4.72
N TRP A 111 -12.42 -1.83 -4.06
CA TRP A 111 -13.08 -0.71 -4.74
C TRP A 111 -12.14 -0.01 -5.73
N ALA A 112 -10.89 0.24 -5.33
CA ALA A 112 -9.87 0.81 -6.21
C ALA A 112 -9.51 -0.13 -7.37
N ALA A 113 -9.36 -1.42 -7.11
CA ALA A 113 -9.05 -2.45 -8.10
C ALA A 113 -10.14 -2.51 -9.18
N VAL A 114 -11.42 -2.53 -8.80
CA VAL A 114 -12.54 -2.47 -9.76
C VAL A 114 -12.45 -1.22 -10.64
N GLY A 115 -12.13 -0.06 -10.06
CA GLY A 115 -11.91 1.18 -10.81
C GLY A 115 -10.79 1.07 -11.84
N MET A 116 -9.66 0.49 -11.45
CA MET A 116 -8.50 0.30 -12.34
C MET A 116 -8.75 -0.76 -13.41
N VAL A 117 -9.46 -1.85 -13.11
CA VAL A 117 -9.86 -2.85 -14.11
C VAL A 117 -10.78 -2.22 -15.16
N ARG A 118 -11.75 -1.39 -14.73
CA ARG A 118 -12.61 -0.66 -15.67
C ARG A 118 -11.80 0.29 -16.55
N ARG A 119 -10.84 1.02 -15.98
CA ARG A 119 -9.93 1.89 -16.75
C ARG A 119 -9.09 1.10 -17.75
N ALA A 120 -8.54 -0.05 -17.34
CA ALA A 120 -7.75 -0.92 -18.20
C ALA A 120 -8.56 -1.48 -19.38
N ARG A 121 -9.87 -1.65 -19.20
CA ARG A 121 -10.83 -2.06 -20.26
C ARG A 121 -11.34 -0.88 -21.11
N GLY A 122 -10.76 0.31 -20.97
CA GLY A 122 -11.09 1.48 -21.80
C GLY A 122 -12.26 2.33 -21.28
N ALA A 123 -12.76 2.10 -20.06
CA ALA A 123 -13.79 2.96 -19.49
C ALA A 123 -13.24 4.37 -19.23
N ARG A 124 -14.00 5.40 -19.63
CA ARG A 124 -13.69 6.80 -19.29
C ARG A 124 -13.72 6.98 -17.78
N THR A 125 -12.55 7.06 -17.18
CA THR A 125 -12.37 7.12 -15.73
C THR A 125 -11.41 8.27 -15.41
N GLY A 126 -11.93 9.32 -14.77
CA GLY A 126 -11.15 10.53 -14.45
C GLY A 126 -10.29 10.39 -13.20
N ILE A 127 -9.77 11.52 -12.73
CA ILE A 127 -8.88 11.66 -11.57
C ILE A 127 -9.41 10.99 -10.29
N ALA A 128 -10.74 10.89 -10.14
CA ALA A 128 -11.38 10.20 -9.02
C ALA A 128 -10.90 8.75 -8.86
N THR A 129 -10.59 8.03 -9.94
CA THR A 129 -10.11 6.64 -9.85
C THR A 129 -8.71 6.57 -9.25
N THR A 130 -7.83 7.50 -9.64
CA THR A 130 -6.49 7.62 -9.06
C THR A 130 -6.57 8.04 -7.59
N ARG A 131 -7.45 8.98 -7.22
CA ARG A 131 -7.67 9.38 -5.81
C ARG A 131 -8.12 8.21 -4.93
N ARG A 132 -9.03 7.36 -5.43
CA ARG A 132 -9.48 6.16 -4.70
C ARG A 132 -8.36 5.16 -4.48
N ALA A 133 -7.55 4.91 -5.51
CA ALA A 133 -6.39 4.05 -5.39
C ALA A 133 -5.35 4.61 -4.39
N ASN A 134 -5.11 5.93 -4.39
CA ASN A 134 -4.24 6.55 -3.40
C ASN A 134 -4.78 6.44 -1.96
N LEU A 135 -6.09 6.61 -1.77
CA LEU A 135 -6.72 6.39 -0.46
C LEU A 135 -6.52 4.94 0.01
N ALA A 136 -6.84 3.96 -0.85
CA ALA A 136 -6.70 2.55 -0.53
C ALA A 136 -5.25 2.16 -0.22
N LEU A 137 -4.30 2.61 -1.03
CA LEU A 137 -2.88 2.36 -0.85
C LEU A 137 -2.32 3.10 0.38
N GLY A 138 -2.83 4.29 0.69
CA GLY A 138 -2.48 5.01 1.91
C GLY A 138 -2.91 4.25 3.17
N VAL A 139 -4.11 3.69 3.18
CA VAL A 139 -4.58 2.81 4.27
C VAL A 139 -3.74 1.54 4.33
N PHE A 140 -3.48 0.88 3.20
CA PHE A 140 -2.61 -0.30 3.14
C PHE A 140 -1.19 -0.03 3.70
N VAL A 141 -0.55 1.06 3.26
CA VAL A 141 0.75 1.50 3.77
C VAL A 141 0.68 1.83 5.26
N GLY A 142 -0.40 2.48 5.70
CA GLY A 142 -0.66 2.82 7.10
C GLY A 142 -0.67 1.58 8.00
N LEU A 143 -1.28 0.48 7.56
CA LEU A 143 -1.28 -0.80 8.29
C LEU A 143 0.16 -1.26 8.60
N PHE A 144 1.03 -1.28 7.59
CA PHE A 144 2.42 -1.72 7.77
C PHE A 144 3.24 -0.76 8.61
N LEU A 145 2.99 0.56 8.50
CA LEU A 145 3.62 1.53 9.39
C LEU A 145 3.20 1.31 10.84
N ILE A 146 1.93 1.02 11.11
CA ILE A 146 1.45 0.68 12.46
C ILE A 146 2.17 -0.58 12.98
N PHE A 147 2.29 -1.64 12.18
CA PHE A 147 3.01 -2.85 12.59
C PHE A 147 4.50 -2.61 12.80
N LEU A 148 5.16 -1.86 11.92
CA LEU A 148 6.58 -1.54 12.05
C LEU A 148 6.83 -0.68 13.29
N SER A 149 6.05 0.38 13.51
CA SER A 149 6.18 1.25 14.68
C SER A 149 5.82 0.53 15.98
N GLY A 150 4.72 -0.22 16.01
CA GLY A 150 4.32 -1.02 17.16
C GLY A 150 5.34 -2.11 17.48
N GLY A 151 5.80 -2.84 16.47
CA GLY A 151 6.86 -3.81 16.64
C GLY A 151 8.18 -3.18 17.13
N MET A 152 8.56 -2.01 16.58
CA MET A 152 9.73 -1.24 17.02
C MET A 152 9.58 -0.71 18.46
N TRP A 153 8.35 -0.55 18.97
CA TRP A 153 8.12 -0.26 20.37
C TRP A 153 8.45 -1.49 21.24
N PHE A 154 7.90 -2.65 20.89
CA PHE A 154 7.98 -3.90 21.68
C PHE A 154 9.24 -4.76 21.44
N GLY A 155 10.21 -4.32 20.66
CA GLY A 155 11.44 -5.12 20.48
C GLY A 155 11.31 -6.28 19.48
N TYR A 156 10.25 -6.35 18.67
CA TYR A 156 9.97 -7.57 17.89
C TYR A 156 11.06 -7.92 16.86
N TRP A 157 11.90 -6.97 16.44
CA TRP A 157 13.01 -7.22 15.52
C TRP A 157 14.07 -8.17 16.08
N ILE A 158 14.08 -8.37 17.40
CA ILE A 158 15.05 -9.22 18.07
C ILE A 158 14.65 -10.71 17.93
N TYR A 159 13.35 -11.03 17.95
CA TYR A 159 12.86 -12.42 17.98
C TYR A 159 11.82 -12.80 16.92
N ILE A 160 11.26 -11.84 16.20
CA ILE A 160 10.17 -12.05 15.24
C ILE A 160 10.58 -11.50 13.86
N GLY A 161 11.79 -11.84 13.42
CA GLY A 161 12.39 -11.32 12.19
C GLY A 161 11.59 -11.61 10.91
N ALA A 162 10.96 -12.79 10.81
CA ALA A 162 10.14 -13.12 9.64
C ALA A 162 8.92 -12.20 9.48
N ALA A 163 8.23 -11.87 10.58
CA ALA A 163 7.12 -10.92 10.54
C ALA A 163 7.62 -9.53 10.11
N GLN A 164 8.79 -9.11 10.58
CA GLN A 164 9.37 -7.83 10.19
C GLN A 164 9.64 -7.74 8.71
N GLN A 165 10.17 -8.81 8.11
CA GLN A 165 10.40 -8.87 6.68
C GLN A 165 9.08 -8.73 5.91
N VAL A 166 8.00 -9.39 6.35
CA VAL A 166 6.68 -9.23 5.72
C VAL A 166 6.20 -7.78 5.81
N HIS A 167 6.36 -7.12 6.96
CA HIS A 167 5.91 -5.75 7.13
C HIS A 167 6.70 -4.73 6.29
N PHE A 168 8.04 -4.85 6.24
CA PHE A 168 8.86 -4.03 5.35
C PHE A 168 8.53 -4.28 3.88
N THR A 169 8.37 -5.54 3.49
CA THR A 169 8.01 -5.91 2.12
C THR A 169 6.66 -5.32 1.72
N GLY A 170 5.65 -5.45 2.59
CA GLY A 170 4.33 -4.85 2.39
C GLY A 170 4.39 -3.33 2.25
N LEU A 171 5.17 -2.65 3.11
CA LEU A 171 5.41 -1.21 3.02
C LEU A 171 6.02 -0.81 1.67
N ILE A 172 7.09 -1.49 1.25
CA ILE A 172 7.79 -1.22 -0.02
C ILE A 172 6.84 -1.43 -1.20
N ILE A 173 6.14 -2.56 -1.25
CA ILE A 173 5.19 -2.86 -2.32
C ILE A 173 4.07 -1.80 -2.37
N GLY A 174 3.52 -1.40 -1.22
CA GLY A 174 2.49 -0.37 -1.13
C GLY A 174 2.96 0.99 -1.66
N LEU A 175 4.17 1.42 -1.30
CA LEU A 175 4.78 2.66 -1.77
C LEU A 175 5.07 2.63 -3.28
N LEU A 176 5.59 1.51 -3.78
CA LEU A 176 5.85 1.32 -5.21
C LEU A 176 4.55 1.31 -6.03
N ALA A 177 3.49 0.66 -5.52
CA ALA A 177 2.17 0.68 -6.15
C ALA A 177 1.59 2.10 -6.15
N ALA A 178 1.76 2.86 -5.07
CA ALA A 178 1.33 4.26 -5.00
C ALA A 178 2.08 5.12 -6.03
N LEU A 179 3.40 4.95 -6.15
CA LEU A 179 4.19 5.63 -7.18
C LEU A 179 3.67 5.32 -8.59
N LEU A 180 3.42 4.04 -8.88
CA LEU A 180 2.98 3.57 -10.20
C LEU A 180 1.60 4.13 -10.59
N VAL A 181 0.67 4.20 -9.63
CA VAL A 181 -0.68 4.75 -9.83
C VAL A 181 -0.65 6.26 -10.11
N ASN A 182 0.38 6.96 -9.62
CA ASN A 182 0.54 8.41 -9.80
C ASN A 182 1.40 8.81 -11.00
N LEU A 183 1.98 7.86 -11.74
CA LEU A 183 2.77 8.20 -12.92
C LEU A 183 1.95 9.03 -13.93
N PRO A 184 2.52 10.06 -14.58
CA PRO A 184 1.78 10.97 -15.46
C PRO A 184 1.04 10.29 -16.61
N SER A 185 1.62 9.20 -17.13
CA SER A 185 1.01 8.35 -18.16
C SER A 185 -0.28 7.66 -17.69
N VAL A 186 -0.38 7.33 -16.41
CA VAL A 186 -1.57 6.69 -15.81
C VAL A 186 -2.60 7.73 -15.37
N THR A 187 -2.13 8.85 -14.79
CA THR A 187 -2.98 9.96 -14.36
C THR A 187 -3.57 10.71 -15.55
N GLY A 188 -2.88 10.65 -16.70
CA GLY A 188 -3.30 11.16 -18.00
C GLY A 188 -3.62 12.65 -17.93
N ALA A 189 -2.59 13.51 -17.98
CA ALA A 189 -2.69 14.96 -18.23
C ALA A 189 -3.96 15.62 -17.64
N GLN A 190 -3.85 16.24 -16.46
CA GLN A 190 -4.90 17.05 -15.83
C GLN A 190 -5.39 18.20 -16.75
N ARG A 191 -6.26 17.89 -17.71
CA ARG A 191 -7.17 18.84 -18.33
C ARG A 191 -8.56 18.36 -17.95
N GLU A 192 -8.97 18.79 -16.76
CA GLU A 192 -10.38 19.04 -16.51
C GLU A 192 -10.80 20.09 -17.55
N GLN A 193 -11.72 19.72 -18.43
CA GLN A 193 -12.54 20.67 -19.17
C GLN A 193 -13.66 21.15 -18.24
#